data_AF-A0A356KXF7-F1
#
_entry.id   AF-A0A356KXF7-F1
#
_cell.length_a   1.000
_cell.length_b   1.000
_cell.length_c   1.000
_cell.angle_alpha   90.00
_cell.angle_beta   90.00
_cell.angle_gamma   90.00
#
_symmetry.space_group_name_H-M   'P 1'
#
loop_
_entity.id
_entity.type
_entity.pdbx_description
1 polymer ?
#
loop_
_entity_poly.entity_id
_entity_poly.type
_entity_poly.pdbx_seq_one_letter_code
_entity_poly.pdbx_strand_id
1 'polypeptide(L)'
;SKTIDRPERLLPLVEQAIFSRHGSFEWGTVGQGGSALREIAKRATTPGPVLDTIEKIRTQYPRSQTRWEYVWEANTLAKRFPAEVLPRLVPLLNDASSGVREIGLDAIKAGVRRMGLVPGIMALESLLPQVPERHQRFLLEDARSLLYRAQQIPMSELPALRASLDELVSQIKSPELQAALREVRSELTTRAMERQGKSDRFADYRRVDGSLQWGELFKAKLGLKPKGGGENYSNPRRGASGEVVKGFLPDVVASEVFKTVHQAAQAQAQEALAKAKTPAERALLQSRVKALEGLSVRYLETNDITARRSGKVIQVSYGLLHEVYARSMRLMEAGKVTAGERGMYQARVLGLVFGHEVAHASGMKAERAADALGVRTVWSSLLKPQNQAQAEVALKSTIELFEQPTGAKAFDNLLYRIKNFFRYGTPRGRLEALRRAAKGQPDPLQRFRRGDGTVEWKKVAAERAAREAAGVAKFGLALFLKELAIVAQTGDKARIEEFFDYVLSTDFYKHY
;
A
#
# COMPACT_ATOMS: atom_id res chain seq x y z
N SER A 1 -55.45 -5.24 -36.60
CA SER A 1 -56.01 -6.43 -35.93
C SER A 1 -55.91 -7.71 -36.76
N LYS A 2 -55.68 -7.67 -38.09
CA LYS A 2 -55.30 -8.86 -38.86
C LYS A 2 -53.80 -9.16 -38.68
N THR A 3 -53.44 -10.42 -38.44
CA THR A 3 -52.06 -10.92 -38.36
C THR A 3 -51.43 -10.79 -39.74
N ILE A 4 -50.46 -9.91 -39.89
CA ILE A 4 -49.66 -9.80 -41.12
C ILE A 4 -48.35 -10.48 -40.81
N ASP A 5 -48.08 -11.62 -41.45
CA ASP A 5 -46.91 -12.47 -41.17
C ASP A 5 -45.56 -11.77 -41.47
N ARG A 6 -45.59 -10.69 -42.26
CA ARG A 6 -44.43 -9.83 -42.56
C ARG A 6 -44.85 -8.37 -42.62
N PRO A 7 -44.97 -7.67 -41.48
CA PRO A 7 -45.41 -6.28 -41.43
C PRO A 7 -44.52 -5.34 -42.25
N GLU A 8 -43.27 -5.71 -42.51
CA GLU A 8 -42.31 -4.96 -43.32
C GLU A 8 -42.75 -4.82 -44.79
N ARG A 9 -43.64 -5.70 -45.28
CA ARG A 9 -44.23 -5.56 -46.62
C ARG A 9 -45.09 -4.30 -46.77
N LEU A 10 -45.49 -3.69 -45.67
CA LEU A 10 -46.23 -2.43 -45.66
C LEU A 10 -45.32 -1.20 -45.72
N LEU A 11 -43.99 -1.36 -45.58
CA LEU A 11 -43.06 -0.22 -45.56
C LEU A 11 -43.16 0.66 -46.82
N PRO A 12 -43.32 0.13 -48.06
CA PRO A 12 -43.51 1.00 -49.22
C PRO A 12 -44.75 1.90 -49.13
N LEU A 13 -45.85 1.42 -48.52
CA LEU A 13 -47.06 2.21 -48.30
C LEU A 13 -46.85 3.26 -47.20
N VAL A 14 -46.11 2.90 -46.16
CA VAL A 14 -45.73 3.83 -45.08
C VAL A 14 -44.78 4.91 -45.61
N GLU A 15 -43.78 4.54 -46.40
CA GLU A 15 -42.89 5.44 -47.14
C GLU A 15 -43.72 6.39 -48.01
N GLN A 16 -44.63 5.88 -48.84
CA GLN A 16 -45.50 6.71 -49.68
C GLN A 16 -46.36 7.67 -48.85
N ALA A 17 -46.95 7.21 -47.74
CA ALA A 17 -47.76 8.05 -46.86
C ALA A 17 -46.94 9.17 -46.20
N ILE A 18 -45.73 8.86 -45.74
CA ILE A 18 -44.82 9.83 -45.13
C ILE A 18 -44.35 10.84 -46.19
N PHE A 19 -43.91 10.37 -47.36
CA PHE A 19 -43.27 11.20 -48.37
C PHE A 19 -44.24 12.06 -49.17
N SER A 20 -45.44 11.55 -49.48
CA SER A 20 -46.43 12.28 -50.29
C SER A 20 -46.99 13.55 -49.63
N ARG A 21 -46.89 13.66 -48.30
CA ARG A 21 -47.43 14.81 -47.54
C ARG A 21 -46.37 15.56 -46.74
N HIS A 22 -45.09 15.25 -46.95
CA HIS A 22 -44.06 15.89 -46.16
C HIS A 22 -43.85 17.34 -46.62
N GLY A 23 -44.25 18.31 -45.79
CA GLY A 23 -44.20 19.74 -46.09
C GLY A 23 -45.57 20.44 -46.04
N SER A 24 -46.67 19.68 -45.93
CA SER A 24 -47.97 20.25 -45.59
C SER A 24 -48.11 20.39 -44.07
N PHE A 25 -48.90 21.37 -43.61
CA PHE A 25 -49.26 21.53 -42.18
C PHE A 25 -50.18 20.41 -41.65
N GLU A 26 -50.43 19.35 -42.43
CA GLU A 26 -51.28 18.22 -42.06
C GLU A 26 -50.54 17.22 -41.17
N TRP A 27 -50.26 17.64 -39.93
CA TRP A 27 -49.66 16.81 -38.87
C TRP A 27 -50.35 15.45 -38.69
N GLY A 28 -51.66 15.36 -38.99
CA GLY A 28 -52.45 14.14 -38.86
C GLY A 28 -51.94 12.97 -39.71
N THR A 29 -51.60 13.18 -40.98
CA THR A 29 -51.19 12.08 -41.88
C THR A 29 -49.74 11.67 -41.66
N VAL A 30 -48.85 12.64 -41.40
CA VAL A 30 -47.45 12.40 -41.02
C VAL A 30 -47.38 11.59 -39.72
N GLY A 31 -48.20 11.93 -38.72
CA GLY A 31 -48.31 11.19 -37.46
C GLY A 31 -48.90 9.78 -37.61
N GLN A 32 -49.84 9.57 -38.54
CA GLN A 32 -50.34 8.23 -38.87
C GLN A 32 -49.26 7.36 -39.51
N GLY A 33 -48.45 7.93 -40.42
CA GLY A 33 -47.28 7.25 -40.99
C GLY A 33 -46.27 6.84 -39.92
N GLY A 34 -45.99 7.72 -38.95
CA GLY A 34 -45.11 7.42 -37.81
C GLY A 34 -45.66 6.31 -36.92
N SER A 35 -46.96 6.35 -36.64
CA SER A 35 -47.65 5.31 -35.87
C SER A 35 -47.61 3.95 -36.58
N ALA A 36 -47.77 3.93 -37.91
CA ALA A 36 -47.64 2.71 -38.69
C ALA A 36 -46.20 2.16 -38.69
N LEU A 37 -45.20 3.03 -38.89
CA LEU A 37 -43.78 2.64 -38.83
C LEU A 37 -43.43 2.04 -37.46
N ARG A 38 -43.93 2.64 -36.37
CA ARG A 38 -43.77 2.12 -35.00
C ARG A 38 -44.33 0.71 -34.84
N GLU A 39 -45.56 0.48 -35.30
CA GLU A 39 -46.17 -0.86 -35.20
C GLU A 39 -45.43 -1.89 -36.06
N ILE A 40 -44.91 -1.49 -37.22
CA ILE A 40 -44.03 -2.35 -38.03
C ILE A 40 -42.73 -2.64 -37.27
N ALA A 41 -42.04 -1.64 -36.72
CA ALA A 41 -40.79 -1.83 -35.97
C ALA A 41 -40.94 -2.77 -34.76
N LYS A 42 -42.08 -2.70 -34.06
CA LYS A 42 -42.40 -3.61 -32.93
C LYS A 42 -42.61 -5.06 -33.37
N ARG A 43 -43.06 -5.30 -34.60
CA ARG A 43 -43.44 -6.63 -35.11
C ARG A 43 -42.49 -7.17 -36.17
N ALA A 44 -41.52 -6.36 -36.60
CA ALA A 44 -40.55 -6.74 -37.60
C ALA A 44 -39.86 -8.05 -37.21
N THR A 45 -39.69 -8.94 -38.17
CA THR A 45 -38.92 -10.18 -38.11
C THR A 45 -37.44 -9.92 -38.35
N THR A 46 -37.11 -8.88 -39.12
CA THR A 46 -35.73 -8.44 -39.38
C THR A 46 -35.62 -6.91 -39.28
N PRO A 47 -34.51 -6.35 -38.79
CA PRO A 47 -34.37 -4.91 -38.64
C PRO A 47 -34.05 -4.18 -39.94
N GLY A 48 -33.47 -4.88 -40.93
CA GLY A 48 -32.92 -4.29 -42.16
C GLY A 48 -33.91 -3.38 -42.90
N PRO A 49 -35.07 -3.89 -43.36
CA PRO A 49 -36.03 -3.08 -44.12
C PRO A 49 -36.51 -1.83 -43.39
N VAL A 50 -36.72 -1.93 -42.06
CA VAL A 50 -37.17 -0.81 -41.23
C VAL A 50 -36.05 0.23 -41.07
N LEU A 51 -34.81 -0.20 -40.86
CA LEU A 51 -33.65 0.70 -40.81
C LEU A 51 -33.41 1.40 -42.15
N ASP A 52 -33.58 0.70 -43.27
CA ASP A 52 -33.46 1.29 -44.60
C ASP A 52 -34.54 2.36 -44.82
N THR A 53 -35.76 2.12 -44.33
CA THR A 53 -36.85 3.10 -44.34
C THR A 53 -36.49 4.33 -43.49
N ILE A 54 -35.99 4.13 -42.27
CA ILE A 54 -35.54 5.22 -41.38
C ILE A 54 -34.44 6.05 -42.05
N GLU A 55 -33.48 5.40 -42.72
CA GLU A 55 -32.38 6.07 -43.41
C GLU A 55 -32.85 6.87 -44.63
N LYS A 56 -33.79 6.33 -45.43
CA LYS A 56 -34.44 7.06 -46.52
C LYS A 56 -35.15 8.31 -46.00
N ILE A 57 -35.94 8.19 -44.93
CA ILE A 57 -36.62 9.33 -44.30
C ILE A 57 -35.58 10.35 -43.81
N ARG A 58 -34.49 9.89 -43.18
CA ARG A 58 -33.45 10.75 -42.64
C ARG A 58 -32.75 11.59 -43.70
N THR A 59 -32.44 10.95 -44.84
CA THR A 59 -31.68 11.55 -45.95
C THR A 59 -32.54 12.47 -46.82
N GLN A 60 -33.80 12.10 -47.08
CA GLN A 60 -34.71 12.90 -47.91
C GLN A 60 -35.21 14.17 -47.19
N TYR A 61 -35.24 14.19 -45.85
CA TYR A 61 -35.80 15.30 -45.07
C TYR A 61 -34.83 15.87 -44.02
N PRO A 62 -33.69 16.43 -44.45
CA PRO A 62 -32.63 16.85 -43.55
C PRO A 62 -33.03 17.97 -42.57
N ARG A 63 -34.06 18.76 -42.89
CA ARG A 63 -34.51 19.93 -42.09
C ARG A 63 -35.85 19.74 -41.39
N SER A 64 -36.46 18.55 -41.50
CA SER A 64 -37.78 18.32 -40.89
C SER A 64 -37.69 18.16 -39.37
N GLN A 65 -38.54 18.89 -38.64
CA GLN A 65 -38.75 18.67 -37.21
C GLN A 65 -39.43 17.33 -36.90
N THR A 66 -40.09 16.66 -37.85
CA THR A 66 -40.74 15.36 -37.59
C THR A 66 -39.80 14.17 -37.75
N ARG A 67 -38.58 14.39 -38.25
CA ARG A 67 -37.60 13.33 -38.51
C ARG A 67 -37.21 12.56 -37.25
N TRP A 68 -37.13 13.22 -36.11
CA TRP A 68 -36.76 12.55 -34.85
C TRP A 68 -37.86 11.56 -34.41
N GLU A 69 -39.13 11.79 -34.74
CA GLU A 69 -40.23 10.86 -34.42
C GLU A 69 -40.07 9.51 -35.14
N TYR A 70 -39.57 9.51 -36.37
CA TYR A 70 -39.30 8.29 -37.13
C TYR A 70 -38.02 7.61 -36.68
N VAL A 71 -36.97 8.39 -36.39
CA VAL A 71 -35.71 7.88 -35.85
C VAL A 71 -35.92 7.27 -34.46
N TRP A 72 -36.94 7.69 -33.70
CA TRP A 72 -37.29 7.09 -32.41
C TRP A 72 -37.47 5.58 -32.50
N GLU A 73 -37.95 5.05 -33.62
CA GLU A 73 -38.17 3.61 -33.80
C GLU A 73 -36.87 2.80 -33.90
N ALA A 74 -35.72 3.47 -34.10
CA ALA A 74 -34.41 2.85 -33.91
C ALA A 74 -34.22 2.32 -32.48
N ASN A 75 -34.81 2.96 -31.45
CA ASN A 75 -34.81 2.45 -30.08
C ASN A 75 -35.54 1.11 -29.98
N THR A 76 -36.69 1.00 -30.64
CA THR A 76 -37.51 -0.21 -30.67
C THR A 76 -36.71 -1.35 -31.31
N LEU A 77 -36.05 -1.08 -32.43
CA LEU A 77 -35.22 -2.07 -33.13
C LEU A 77 -33.97 -2.44 -32.33
N ALA A 78 -33.25 -1.49 -31.75
CA ALA A 78 -32.05 -1.76 -30.96
C ALA A 78 -32.33 -2.66 -29.75
N LYS A 79 -33.52 -2.56 -29.15
CA LYS A 79 -33.95 -3.46 -28.06
C LYS A 79 -34.30 -4.87 -28.53
N ARG A 80 -34.60 -5.08 -29.81
CA ARG A 80 -35.01 -6.39 -30.37
C ARG A 80 -33.87 -7.09 -31.10
N PHE A 81 -33.05 -6.32 -31.81
CA PHE A 81 -31.99 -6.78 -32.71
C PHE A 81 -30.70 -5.97 -32.46
N PRO A 82 -30.15 -5.96 -31.23
CA PRO A 82 -29.05 -5.06 -30.89
C PRO A 82 -27.80 -5.31 -31.73
N ALA A 83 -27.42 -6.57 -31.99
CA ALA A 83 -26.20 -6.89 -32.71
C ALA A 83 -26.21 -6.35 -34.16
N GLU A 84 -27.36 -6.43 -34.82
CA GLU A 84 -27.55 -5.99 -36.21
C GLU A 84 -27.79 -4.49 -36.32
N VAL A 85 -28.45 -3.89 -35.32
CA VAL A 85 -28.88 -2.49 -35.37
C VAL A 85 -27.75 -1.55 -34.97
N LEU A 86 -26.98 -1.87 -33.92
CA LEU A 86 -26.02 -0.94 -33.32
C LEU A 86 -25.01 -0.31 -34.30
N PRO A 87 -24.34 -1.07 -35.20
CA PRO A 87 -23.42 -0.48 -36.18
C PRO A 87 -24.10 0.52 -37.12
N ARG A 88 -25.38 0.29 -37.45
CA ARG A 88 -26.16 1.15 -38.35
C ARG A 88 -26.66 2.44 -37.67
N LEU A 89 -26.54 2.56 -36.35
CA LEU A 89 -26.92 3.77 -35.60
C LEU A 89 -25.80 4.81 -35.51
N VAL A 90 -24.54 4.42 -35.73
CA VAL A 90 -23.39 5.33 -35.65
C VAL A 90 -23.56 6.59 -36.52
N PRO A 91 -24.04 6.50 -37.78
CA PRO A 91 -24.29 7.69 -38.60
C PRO A 91 -25.25 8.71 -37.98
N LEU A 92 -26.20 8.27 -37.13
CA LEU A 92 -27.14 9.17 -36.45
C LEU A 92 -26.44 10.12 -35.48
N LEU A 93 -25.28 9.74 -34.94
CA LEU A 93 -24.50 10.56 -34.00
C LEU A 93 -23.81 11.75 -34.69
N ASN A 94 -23.70 11.70 -36.03
CA ASN A 94 -23.17 12.76 -36.87
C ASN A 94 -24.26 13.59 -37.55
N ASP A 95 -25.53 13.33 -37.25
CA ASP A 95 -26.63 14.05 -37.87
C ASP A 95 -26.62 15.54 -37.46
N ALA A 96 -27.07 16.44 -38.35
CA ALA A 96 -27.14 17.88 -38.11
C ALA A 96 -28.13 18.24 -36.98
N SER A 97 -29.22 17.47 -36.81
CA SER A 97 -30.21 17.70 -35.75
C SER A 97 -29.76 17.11 -34.41
N SER A 98 -29.79 17.91 -33.35
CA SER A 98 -29.50 17.44 -31.98
C SER A 98 -30.44 16.33 -31.54
N GLY A 99 -31.74 16.45 -31.80
CA GLY A 99 -32.72 15.43 -31.41
C GLY A 99 -32.47 14.07 -32.07
N VAL A 100 -32.00 14.05 -33.33
CA VAL A 100 -31.63 12.80 -34.01
C VAL A 100 -30.38 12.17 -33.38
N ARG A 101 -29.37 13.00 -33.02
CA ARG A 101 -28.17 12.52 -32.33
C ARG A 101 -28.49 11.93 -30.96
N GLU A 102 -29.35 12.59 -30.19
CA GLU A 102 -29.77 12.13 -28.86
C GLU A 102 -30.50 10.79 -28.95
N ILE A 103 -31.44 10.64 -29.89
CA ILE A 103 -32.14 9.37 -30.11
C ILE A 103 -31.19 8.26 -30.57
N GLY A 104 -30.25 8.57 -31.46
CA GLY A 104 -29.22 7.61 -31.88
C GLY A 104 -28.39 7.12 -30.70
N LEU A 105 -27.99 8.04 -29.82
CA LEU A 105 -27.24 7.72 -28.60
C LEU A 105 -28.08 6.86 -27.64
N ASP A 106 -29.35 7.21 -27.42
CA ASP A 106 -30.26 6.45 -26.56
C ASP A 106 -30.55 5.05 -27.10
N ALA A 107 -30.66 4.90 -28.43
CA ALA A 107 -30.85 3.62 -29.08
C ALA A 107 -29.62 2.73 -28.94
N ILE A 108 -28.42 3.32 -29.05
CA ILE A 108 -27.16 2.59 -28.79
C ILE A 108 -27.12 2.10 -27.34
N LYS A 109 -27.38 2.98 -26.36
CA LYS A 109 -27.42 2.61 -24.94
C LYS A 109 -28.47 1.51 -24.68
N ALA A 110 -29.66 1.63 -25.25
CA ALA A 110 -30.72 0.64 -25.08
C ALA A 110 -30.33 -0.74 -25.65
N GLY A 111 -29.71 -0.77 -26.83
CA GLY A 111 -29.23 -2.00 -27.45
C GLY A 111 -28.11 -2.66 -26.65
N VAL A 112 -27.10 -1.88 -26.27
CA VAL A 112 -25.97 -2.32 -25.43
C VAL A 112 -26.47 -2.92 -24.11
N ARG A 113 -27.42 -2.26 -23.44
CA ARG A 113 -28.00 -2.79 -22.19
C ARG A 113 -28.78 -4.08 -22.38
N ARG A 114 -29.39 -4.28 -23.55
CA ARG A 114 -30.15 -5.50 -23.86
C ARG A 114 -29.25 -6.70 -24.10
N MET A 115 -28.05 -6.49 -24.63
CA MET A 115 -27.07 -7.54 -24.92
C MET A 115 -26.47 -8.20 -23.67
N GLY A 116 -26.69 -7.62 -22.48
CA GLY A 116 -26.04 -8.06 -21.25
C GLY A 116 -24.62 -7.50 -21.11
N LEU A 117 -23.96 -7.81 -19.99
CA LEU A 117 -22.69 -7.15 -19.63
C LEU A 117 -21.59 -7.42 -20.65
N VAL A 118 -21.23 -8.70 -20.86
CA VAL A 118 -20.09 -9.07 -21.72
C VAL A 118 -20.34 -8.68 -23.18
N PRO A 119 -21.46 -9.09 -23.83
CA PRO A 119 -21.67 -8.78 -25.24
C PRO A 119 -21.94 -7.28 -25.46
N GLY A 120 -22.52 -6.58 -24.48
CA GLY A 120 -22.72 -5.14 -24.53
C GLY A 120 -21.41 -4.34 -24.46
N ILE A 121 -20.48 -4.73 -23.57
CA ILE A 121 -19.15 -4.09 -23.47
C ILE A 121 -18.32 -4.35 -24.74
N MET A 122 -18.37 -5.56 -25.29
CA MET A 122 -17.71 -5.88 -26.57
C MET A 122 -18.32 -5.10 -27.75
N ALA A 123 -19.64 -4.92 -27.78
CA ALA A 123 -20.28 -4.08 -28.77
C ALA A 123 -19.81 -2.62 -28.65
N LEU A 124 -19.75 -2.06 -27.43
CA LEU A 124 -19.24 -0.72 -27.21
C LEU A 124 -17.79 -0.54 -27.68
N GLU A 125 -16.90 -1.47 -27.35
CA GLU A 125 -15.49 -1.46 -27.80
C GLU A 125 -15.39 -1.39 -29.34
N SER A 126 -16.23 -2.15 -30.04
CA SER A 126 -16.24 -2.15 -31.51
C SER A 126 -16.77 -0.84 -32.12
N LEU A 127 -17.67 -0.15 -31.40
CA LEU A 127 -18.32 1.08 -31.84
C LEU A 127 -17.52 2.34 -31.50
N LEU A 128 -16.82 2.35 -30.37
CA LEU A 128 -16.12 3.53 -29.84
C LEU A 128 -15.23 4.25 -30.88
N PRO A 129 -14.40 3.56 -31.69
CA PRO A 129 -13.58 4.22 -32.71
C PRO A 129 -14.38 4.93 -33.82
N GLN A 130 -15.64 4.53 -34.02
CA GLN A 130 -16.54 5.07 -35.04
C GLN A 130 -17.44 6.18 -34.49
N VAL A 131 -17.55 6.28 -33.16
CA VAL A 131 -18.39 7.26 -32.47
C VAL A 131 -17.63 8.58 -32.34
N PRO A 132 -18.27 9.73 -32.66
CA PRO A 132 -17.64 11.04 -32.47
C PRO A 132 -17.20 11.24 -31.02
N GLU A 133 -16.02 11.83 -30.80
CA GLU A 133 -15.39 11.98 -29.47
C GLU A 133 -16.35 12.58 -28.42
N ARG A 134 -17.11 13.62 -28.78
CA ARG A 134 -18.12 14.25 -27.92
C ARG A 134 -19.19 13.28 -27.37
N HIS A 135 -19.42 12.16 -28.05
CA HIS A 135 -20.39 11.13 -27.67
C HIS A 135 -19.76 9.92 -26.98
N GLN A 136 -18.44 9.70 -27.12
CA GLN A 136 -17.73 8.57 -26.50
C GLN A 136 -17.87 8.59 -24.97
N ARG A 137 -17.75 9.77 -24.35
CA ARG A 137 -17.92 9.93 -22.89
C ARG A 137 -19.26 9.38 -22.39
N PHE A 138 -20.36 9.67 -23.09
CA PHE A 138 -21.70 9.21 -22.68
C PHE A 138 -21.87 7.69 -22.83
N LEU A 139 -21.18 7.08 -23.79
CA LEU A 139 -21.17 5.63 -23.95
C LEU A 139 -20.31 4.94 -22.88
N LEU A 140 -19.17 5.55 -22.51
CA LEU A 140 -18.33 5.09 -21.40
C LEU A 140 -19.06 5.19 -20.04
N GLU A 141 -19.84 6.24 -19.82
CA GLU A 141 -20.71 6.36 -18.64
C GLU A 141 -21.80 5.28 -18.61
N ASP A 142 -22.32 4.87 -19.78
CA ASP A 142 -23.28 3.75 -19.86
C ASP A 142 -22.62 2.39 -19.63
N ALA A 143 -21.38 2.19 -20.13
CA ALA A 143 -20.56 1.02 -19.82
C ALA A 143 -20.35 0.88 -18.31
N ARG A 144 -20.02 1.98 -17.62
CA ARG A 144 -19.94 2.01 -16.16
C ARG A 144 -21.26 1.65 -15.51
N SER A 145 -22.38 2.20 -16.00
CA SER A 145 -23.71 1.88 -15.48
C SER A 145 -24.06 0.39 -15.63
N LEU A 146 -23.65 -0.26 -16.72
CA LEU A 146 -23.77 -1.71 -16.87
C LEU A 146 -22.91 -2.47 -15.88
N LEU A 147 -21.67 -2.01 -15.67
CA LEU A 147 -20.77 -2.59 -14.71
C LEU A 147 -21.26 -2.42 -13.26
N TYR A 148 -21.93 -1.31 -12.92
CA TYR A 148 -22.59 -1.12 -11.63
C TYR A 148 -23.72 -2.13 -11.40
N ARG A 149 -24.47 -2.51 -12.45
CA ARG A 149 -25.46 -3.59 -12.32
C ARG A 149 -24.81 -4.93 -11.99
N ALA A 150 -23.56 -5.15 -12.39
CA ALA A 150 -22.81 -6.34 -12.03
C ALA A 150 -22.61 -6.47 -10.50
N GLN A 151 -22.70 -5.36 -9.77
CA GLN A 151 -22.69 -5.39 -8.30
C GLN A 151 -23.96 -5.99 -7.71
N GLN A 152 -25.07 -6.04 -8.45
CA GLN A 152 -26.31 -6.66 -7.95
C GLN A 152 -26.31 -8.18 -8.10
N ILE A 153 -25.30 -8.76 -8.74
CA ILE A 153 -25.19 -10.19 -9.00
C ILE A 153 -25.04 -10.99 -7.67
N PRO A 154 -25.73 -12.13 -7.52
CA PRO A 154 -25.60 -13.00 -6.34
C PRO A 154 -24.15 -13.43 -6.08
N MET A 155 -23.80 -13.64 -4.80
CA MET A 155 -22.44 -14.05 -4.40
C MET A 155 -21.98 -15.35 -5.04
N SER A 156 -22.91 -16.27 -5.26
CA SER A 156 -22.65 -17.56 -5.92
C SER A 156 -22.15 -17.40 -7.35
N GLU A 157 -22.46 -16.28 -8.01
CA GLU A 157 -22.12 -16.01 -9.41
C GLU A 157 -20.90 -15.09 -9.56
N LEU A 158 -20.43 -14.46 -8.47
CA LEU A 158 -19.27 -13.56 -8.51
C LEU A 158 -17.98 -14.20 -9.06
N PRO A 159 -17.64 -15.47 -8.78
CA PRO A 159 -16.44 -16.09 -9.36
C PRO A 159 -16.51 -16.18 -10.89
N ALA A 160 -17.68 -16.56 -11.43
CA ALA A 160 -17.90 -16.64 -12.87
C ALA A 160 -17.84 -15.26 -13.53
N LEU A 161 -18.52 -14.28 -12.93
CA LEU A 161 -18.47 -12.88 -13.38
C LEU A 161 -17.05 -12.33 -13.38
N ARG A 162 -16.26 -12.62 -12.34
CA ARG A 162 -14.86 -12.18 -12.25
C ARG A 162 -14.01 -12.80 -13.36
N ALA A 163 -14.19 -14.08 -13.65
CA ALA A 163 -13.51 -14.74 -14.77
C ALA A 163 -13.87 -14.06 -16.10
N SER A 164 -15.15 -13.77 -16.34
CA SER A 164 -15.59 -13.03 -17.54
C SER A 164 -14.99 -11.61 -17.61
N LEU A 165 -14.88 -10.91 -16.48
CA LEU A 165 -14.27 -9.57 -16.44
C LEU A 165 -12.76 -9.62 -16.71
N ASP A 166 -12.06 -10.62 -16.19
CA ASP A 166 -10.62 -10.81 -16.42
C ASP A 166 -10.34 -11.12 -17.89
N GLU A 167 -11.17 -11.98 -18.50
CA GLU A 167 -11.12 -12.25 -19.93
C GLU A 167 -11.41 -10.97 -20.75
N LEU A 168 -12.47 -10.22 -20.41
CA LEU A 168 -12.80 -8.96 -21.08
C LEU A 168 -11.65 -7.95 -21.02
N VAL A 169 -11.03 -7.75 -19.86
CA VAL A 169 -9.90 -6.81 -19.69
C VAL A 169 -8.75 -7.17 -20.63
N SER A 170 -8.54 -8.46 -20.92
CA SER A 170 -7.50 -8.92 -21.84
C SER A 170 -7.82 -8.71 -23.31
N GLN A 171 -9.12 -8.65 -23.67
CA GLN A 171 -9.60 -8.52 -25.04
C GLN A 171 -9.83 -7.06 -25.46
N ILE A 172 -10.21 -6.20 -24.51
CA ILE A 172 -10.49 -4.78 -24.73
C ILE A 172 -9.19 -4.03 -25.07
N LYS A 173 -9.21 -3.23 -26.14
CA LYS A 173 -8.07 -2.40 -26.57
C LYS A 173 -8.20 -0.96 -26.05
N SER A 174 -9.40 -0.43 -25.86
CA SER A 174 -9.61 0.91 -25.27
C SER A 174 -9.05 1.00 -23.85
N PRO A 175 -8.07 1.88 -23.60
CA PRO A 175 -7.54 2.12 -22.25
C PRO A 175 -8.62 2.56 -21.26
N GLU A 176 -9.59 3.34 -21.72
CA GLU A 176 -10.69 3.88 -20.90
C GLU A 176 -11.64 2.77 -20.44
N LEU A 177 -12.00 1.85 -21.34
CA LEU A 177 -12.82 0.69 -20.98
C LEU A 177 -12.02 -0.30 -20.11
N GLN A 178 -10.73 -0.51 -20.38
CA GLN A 178 -9.88 -1.31 -19.48
C GLN A 178 -9.86 -0.74 -18.07
N ALA A 179 -9.72 0.59 -17.93
CA ALA A 179 -9.72 1.25 -16.63
C ALA A 179 -11.06 1.07 -15.90
N ALA A 180 -12.19 1.29 -16.58
CA ALA A 180 -13.53 1.08 -16.02
C ALA A 180 -13.77 -0.38 -15.59
N LEU A 181 -13.32 -1.35 -16.39
CA LEU A 181 -13.42 -2.77 -16.04
C LEU A 181 -12.58 -3.14 -14.81
N ARG A 182 -11.37 -2.59 -14.69
CA ARG A 182 -10.49 -2.81 -13.53
C ARG A 182 -11.07 -2.21 -12.25
N GLU A 183 -11.63 -1.01 -12.33
CA GLU A 183 -12.33 -0.36 -11.21
C GLU A 183 -13.46 -1.24 -10.66
N VAL A 184 -14.31 -1.76 -11.55
CA VAL A 184 -15.44 -2.61 -11.13
C VAL A 184 -14.96 -3.95 -10.58
N ARG A 185 -13.92 -4.55 -11.18
CA ARG A 185 -13.28 -5.75 -10.66
C ARG A 185 -12.76 -5.56 -9.23
N SER A 186 -12.13 -4.41 -8.96
CA SER A 186 -11.65 -4.02 -7.63
C SER A 186 -12.81 -3.96 -6.63
N GLU A 187 -13.88 -3.25 -6.98
CA GLU A 187 -15.04 -3.06 -6.12
C GLU A 187 -15.77 -4.38 -5.80
N LEU A 188 -15.92 -5.27 -6.78
CA LEU A 188 -16.46 -6.61 -6.57
C LEU A 188 -15.58 -7.45 -5.62
N THR A 189 -14.26 -7.28 -5.68
CA THR A 189 -13.32 -7.95 -4.78
C THR A 189 -13.48 -7.44 -3.35
N THR A 190 -13.55 -6.13 -3.16
CA THR A 190 -13.77 -5.49 -1.85
C THR A 190 -15.07 -5.99 -1.22
N ARG A 191 -16.17 -5.96 -1.97
CA ARG A 191 -17.47 -6.43 -1.50
C ARG A 191 -17.48 -7.92 -1.11
N ALA A 192 -16.78 -8.76 -1.88
CA ALA A 192 -16.63 -10.17 -1.56
C ALA A 192 -15.88 -10.38 -0.23
N MET A 193 -14.89 -9.54 0.07
CA MET A 193 -14.16 -9.57 1.34
C MET A 193 -15.03 -9.09 2.52
N GLU A 194 -15.73 -7.96 2.36
CA GLU A 194 -16.62 -7.40 3.38
C GLU A 194 -17.69 -8.39 3.84
N ARG A 195 -18.38 -9.06 2.88
CA ARG A 195 -19.40 -10.06 3.20
C ARG A 195 -18.84 -11.32 3.85
N GLN A 196 -17.56 -11.64 3.64
CA GLN A 196 -16.87 -12.72 4.37
C GLN A 196 -16.44 -12.31 5.79
N GLY A 197 -16.79 -11.10 6.25
CA GLY A 197 -16.31 -10.56 7.53
C GLY A 197 -14.80 -10.32 7.55
N LYS A 198 -14.16 -10.31 6.38
CA LYS A 198 -12.73 -10.05 6.24
C LYS A 198 -12.58 -8.58 5.86
N SER A 199 -12.14 -7.76 6.81
CA SER A 199 -11.71 -6.41 6.44
C SER A 199 -10.47 -6.51 5.56
N ASP A 200 -10.49 -5.82 4.41
CA ASP A 200 -9.27 -5.65 3.64
C ASP A 200 -8.33 -4.74 4.44
N ARG A 201 -7.38 -5.37 5.14
CA ARG A 201 -6.34 -4.69 5.92
C ARG A 201 -5.48 -3.72 5.11
N PHE A 202 -5.62 -3.72 3.78
CA PHE A 202 -4.92 -2.84 2.87
C PHE A 202 -5.83 -1.89 2.08
N ALA A 203 -7.11 -1.76 2.45
CA ALA A 203 -8.07 -0.91 1.75
C ALA A 203 -7.53 0.52 1.54
N ASP A 204 -6.98 1.13 2.59
CA ASP A 204 -6.40 2.49 2.55
C ASP A 204 -5.19 2.62 1.61
N TYR A 205 -4.61 1.49 1.20
CA TYR A 205 -3.42 1.44 0.35
C TYR A 205 -3.72 0.84 -1.02
N ARG A 206 -4.98 0.64 -1.41
CA ARG A 206 -5.30 0.24 -2.79
C ARG A 206 -5.46 1.44 -3.71
N ARG A 207 -5.12 1.25 -4.97
CA ARG A 207 -5.49 2.15 -6.07
C ARG A 207 -6.95 1.88 -6.47
N VAL A 208 -7.52 2.77 -7.28
CA VAL A 208 -8.87 2.63 -7.83
C VAL A 208 -9.02 1.34 -8.64
N ASP A 209 -7.95 0.89 -9.29
CA ASP A 209 -7.91 -0.38 -10.05
C ASP A 209 -7.76 -1.65 -9.17
N GLY A 210 -7.71 -1.49 -7.84
CA GLY A 210 -7.57 -2.58 -6.89
C GLY A 210 -6.15 -3.09 -6.67
N SER A 211 -5.15 -2.59 -7.40
CA SER A 211 -3.74 -2.87 -7.11
C SER A 211 -3.30 -2.20 -5.80
N LEU A 212 -2.25 -2.72 -5.16
CA LEU A 212 -1.69 -2.12 -3.94
C LEU A 212 -0.72 -0.98 -4.29
N GLN A 213 -0.90 0.18 -3.65
CA GLN A 213 0.06 1.28 -3.58
C GLN A 213 1.18 0.91 -2.62
N TRP A 214 2.07 0.02 -3.05
CA TRP A 214 3.19 -0.44 -2.23
C TRP A 214 4.01 0.72 -1.66
N GLY A 215 4.28 1.76 -2.44
CA GLY A 215 4.98 2.96 -1.96
C GLY A 215 4.30 3.62 -0.75
N GLU A 216 2.98 3.80 -0.74
CA GLU A 216 2.25 4.40 0.39
C GLU A 216 2.10 3.41 1.55
N LEU A 217 1.88 2.12 1.28
CA LEU A 217 1.89 1.06 2.29
C LEU A 217 3.22 1.01 3.04
N PHE A 218 4.34 1.08 2.31
CA PHE A 218 5.67 1.12 2.89
C PHE A 218 5.94 2.44 3.61
N LYS A 219 5.59 3.61 3.05
CA LYS A 219 5.76 4.90 3.75
C LYS A 219 5.00 4.95 5.08
N ALA A 220 3.74 4.49 5.10
CA ALA A 220 2.90 4.47 6.28
C ALA A 220 3.38 3.45 7.33
N LYS A 221 3.78 2.24 6.91
CA LYS A 221 4.23 1.17 7.82
C LYS A 221 5.68 1.28 8.27
N LEU A 222 6.56 1.85 7.44
CA LEU A 222 7.96 2.13 7.79
C LEU A 222 8.09 3.40 8.65
N GLY A 223 7.02 4.19 8.78
CA GLY A 223 7.02 5.40 9.60
C GLY A 223 7.84 6.54 9.02
N LEU A 224 7.95 6.62 7.68
CA LEU A 224 8.74 7.65 6.99
C LEU A 224 8.14 9.07 7.07
N LYS A 225 7.03 9.25 7.78
CA LYS A 225 6.62 10.55 8.32
C LYS A 225 6.66 10.51 9.85
N PRO A 226 7.54 11.32 10.46
CA PRO A 226 7.07 12.12 11.57
C PRO A 226 7.58 13.57 11.48
N LYS A 227 6.64 14.54 11.49
CA LYS A 227 6.93 15.85 12.06
C LYS A 227 6.74 15.71 13.59
N GLY A 228 7.85 15.51 14.31
CA GLY A 228 7.93 15.67 15.76
C GLY A 228 7.38 14.51 16.60
N GLY A 229 8.25 13.64 17.10
CA GLY A 229 7.92 12.61 18.10
C GLY A 229 8.89 11.45 17.99
N GLY A 230 9.62 11.13 19.07
CA GLY A 230 10.63 10.08 19.08
C GLY A 230 10.11 8.75 18.53
N GLU A 231 10.89 8.14 17.62
CA GLU A 231 10.55 6.87 16.97
C GLU A 231 10.52 5.74 18.01
N ASN A 232 9.39 5.06 18.14
CA ASN A 232 9.24 3.91 19.04
C ASN A 232 10.06 2.71 18.50
N TYR A 233 10.65 1.92 19.42
CA TYR A 233 11.41 0.70 19.09
C TYR A 233 10.55 -0.38 18.43
N SER A 234 9.23 -0.34 18.55
CA SER A 234 8.29 -1.24 17.87
C SER A 234 7.03 -0.50 17.43
N ASN A 235 6.32 -1.07 16.45
CA ASN A 235 4.94 -0.65 16.16
C ASN A 235 4.03 -1.10 17.31
N PRO A 236 2.91 -0.37 17.57
CA PRO A 236 1.96 -0.75 18.60
C PRO A 236 1.49 -2.20 18.40
N ARG A 237 1.65 -3.05 19.42
CA ARG A 237 1.16 -4.43 19.38
C ARG A 237 -0.37 -4.48 19.30
N ARG A 238 -0.92 -5.51 18.65
CA ARG A 238 -2.34 -5.84 18.79
C ARG A 238 -2.58 -6.29 20.24
N GLY A 239 -3.33 -5.51 21.01
CA GLY A 239 -3.45 -5.67 22.47
C GLY A 239 -2.74 -4.59 23.30
N ALA A 240 -1.98 -3.68 22.67
CA ALA A 240 -1.41 -2.51 23.36
C ALA A 240 -2.50 -1.62 24.01
N SER A 241 -3.73 -1.70 23.50
CA SER A 241 -4.92 -1.00 24.00
C SER A 241 -5.69 -1.74 25.11
N GLY A 242 -5.24 -2.94 25.53
CA GLY A 242 -5.85 -3.64 26.67
C GLY A 242 -5.50 -2.97 28.00
N GLU A 243 -6.15 -3.41 29.08
CA GLU A 243 -5.85 -2.93 30.44
C GLU A 243 -4.36 -3.11 30.75
N VAL A 244 -3.74 -2.05 31.27
CA VAL A 244 -2.32 -2.06 31.63
C VAL A 244 -2.18 -2.79 32.94
N VAL A 245 -1.67 -4.02 32.87
CA VAL A 245 -1.34 -4.75 34.09
C VAL A 245 -0.14 -4.03 34.74
N LYS A 246 -0.16 -3.81 36.06
CA LYS A 246 0.99 -3.30 36.80
C LYS A 246 1.50 -4.42 37.70
N GLY A 247 2.81 -4.50 37.90
CA GLY A 247 3.36 -5.27 39.04
C GLY A 247 4.05 -6.60 38.75
N PHE A 248 4.21 -7.05 37.50
CA PHE A 248 5.07 -8.24 37.24
C PHE A 248 6.54 -7.98 37.59
N LEU A 249 7.04 -6.80 37.24
CA LEU A 249 8.32 -6.28 37.69
C LEU A 249 8.03 -4.91 38.36
N PRO A 250 8.23 -4.76 39.67
CA PRO A 250 7.89 -3.52 40.36
C PRO A 250 8.72 -2.32 39.87
N ASP A 251 8.09 -1.15 39.81
CA ASP A 251 8.74 0.11 39.39
C ASP A 251 9.96 0.44 40.24
N VAL A 252 9.94 0.05 41.52
CA VAL A 252 11.07 0.20 42.44
C VAL A 252 12.31 -0.55 41.92
N VAL A 253 12.12 -1.79 41.43
CA VAL A 253 13.23 -2.59 40.88
C VAL A 253 13.77 -1.95 39.61
N ALA A 254 12.90 -1.56 38.68
CA ALA A 254 13.33 -0.90 37.45
C ALA A 254 14.04 0.46 37.73
N SER A 255 13.59 1.19 38.75
CA SER A 255 14.18 2.48 39.14
C SER A 255 15.57 2.31 39.76
N GLU A 256 15.76 1.29 40.59
CA GLU A 256 17.09 0.97 41.15
C GLU A 256 18.06 0.48 40.07
N VAL A 257 17.59 -0.29 39.08
CA VAL A 257 18.39 -0.66 37.90
C VAL A 257 18.79 0.59 37.11
N PHE A 258 17.85 1.49 36.83
CA PHE A 258 18.14 2.75 36.15
C PHE A 258 19.18 3.58 36.92
N LYS A 259 19.00 3.76 38.23
CA LYS A 259 19.92 4.50 39.10
C LYS A 259 21.33 3.90 39.07
N THR A 260 21.44 2.57 39.14
CA THR A 260 22.73 1.86 39.07
C THR A 260 23.45 2.12 37.74
N VAL A 261 22.73 2.07 36.62
CA VAL A 261 23.28 2.34 35.28
C VAL A 261 23.63 3.82 35.11
N HIS A 262 22.78 4.72 35.57
CA HIS A 262 22.98 6.16 35.49
C HIS A 262 24.22 6.61 36.27
N GLN A 263 24.39 6.13 37.51
CA GLN A 263 25.58 6.40 38.32
C GLN A 263 26.85 5.87 37.66
N ALA A 264 26.82 4.64 37.12
CA ALA A 264 27.96 4.09 36.39
C ALA A 264 28.31 4.93 35.16
N ALA A 265 27.31 5.43 34.42
CA ALA A 265 27.54 6.31 33.27
C ALA A 265 28.13 7.66 33.68
N GLN A 266 27.68 8.25 34.79
CA GLN A 266 28.24 9.49 35.32
C GLN A 266 29.70 9.30 35.73
N ALA A 267 30.02 8.23 36.45
CA ALA A 267 31.39 7.91 36.85
C ALA A 267 32.31 7.74 35.63
N GLN A 268 31.88 6.98 34.62
CA GLN A 268 32.64 6.82 33.37
C GLN A 268 32.84 8.14 32.62
N ALA A 269 31.81 9.00 32.56
CA ALA A 269 31.90 10.29 31.88
C ALA A 269 32.86 11.24 32.62
N GLN A 270 32.85 11.24 33.95
CA GLN A 270 33.79 12.00 34.79
C GLN A 270 35.22 11.49 34.66
N GLU A 271 35.43 10.17 34.68
CA GLU A 271 36.73 9.55 34.47
C GLU A 271 37.30 9.89 33.09
N ALA A 272 36.47 9.82 32.05
CA ALA A 272 36.87 10.22 30.69
C ALA A 272 37.23 11.71 30.66
N LEU A 273 36.44 12.58 31.30
CA LEU A 273 36.70 14.02 31.38
C LEU A 273 38.05 14.33 32.07
N ALA A 274 38.39 13.59 33.12
CA ALA A 274 39.67 13.71 33.81
C ALA A 274 40.86 13.27 32.93
N LYS A 275 40.64 12.30 32.03
CA LYS A 275 41.64 11.77 31.08
C LYS A 275 41.73 12.56 29.76
N ALA A 276 40.86 13.55 29.55
CA ALA A 276 40.80 14.34 28.33
C ALA A 276 42.11 15.10 28.08
N LYS A 277 42.71 14.94 26.89
CA LYS A 277 44.01 15.54 26.57
C LYS A 277 43.88 16.88 25.85
N THR A 278 42.78 17.08 25.13
CA THR A 278 42.58 18.28 24.31
C THR A 278 41.44 19.15 24.85
N PRO A 279 41.47 20.48 24.66
CA PRO A 279 40.36 21.36 25.05
C PRO A 279 39.03 20.98 24.40
N ALA A 280 39.05 20.56 23.13
CA ALA A 280 37.87 20.14 22.40
C ALA A 280 37.26 18.85 22.97
N GLU A 281 38.09 17.85 23.30
CA GLU A 281 37.67 16.63 23.97
C GLU A 281 37.09 16.91 25.36
N ARG A 282 37.74 17.79 26.13
CA ARG A 282 37.28 18.21 27.46
C ARG A 282 35.91 18.89 27.38
N ALA A 283 35.71 19.83 26.45
CA ALA A 283 34.42 20.50 26.25
C ALA A 283 33.30 19.51 25.88
N LEU A 284 33.59 18.57 24.96
CA LEU A 284 32.64 17.51 24.61
C LEU A 284 32.27 16.66 25.83
N LEU A 285 33.26 16.18 26.60
CA LEU A 285 33.02 15.32 27.76
C LEU A 285 32.30 16.06 28.90
N GLN A 286 32.61 17.34 29.10
CA GLN A 286 31.89 18.18 30.06
C GLN A 286 30.42 18.33 29.66
N SER A 287 30.13 18.48 28.36
CA SER A 287 28.74 18.50 27.88
C SER A 287 28.01 17.18 28.14
N ARG A 288 28.71 16.04 28.07
CA ARG A 288 28.14 14.72 28.40
C ARG A 288 27.83 14.59 29.89
N VAL A 289 28.76 14.97 30.76
CA VAL A 289 28.54 14.96 32.22
C VAL A 289 27.30 15.79 32.54
N LYS A 290 27.21 17.00 32.01
CA LYS A 290 26.05 17.89 32.19
C LYS A 290 24.75 17.31 31.61
N ALA A 291 24.81 16.59 30.49
CA ALA A 291 23.63 15.96 29.90
C ALA A 291 23.08 14.81 30.76
N LEU A 292 23.95 14.13 31.52
CA LEU A 292 23.55 13.10 32.47
C LEU A 292 23.03 13.68 33.79
N GLU A 293 23.30 14.95 34.11
CA GLU A 293 22.77 15.60 35.31
C GLU A 293 21.25 15.81 35.23
N GLY A 294 20.54 15.26 36.22
CA GLY A 294 19.08 15.31 36.31
C GLY A 294 18.36 14.41 35.30
N LEU A 295 19.05 13.44 34.70
CA LEU A 295 18.42 12.39 33.92
C LEU A 295 17.54 11.53 34.86
N SER A 296 16.28 11.34 34.49
CA SER A 296 15.31 10.55 35.27
C SER A 296 14.63 9.48 34.42
N VAL A 297 13.93 8.55 35.08
CA VAL A 297 13.11 7.52 34.42
C VAL A 297 11.63 7.79 34.68
N ARG A 298 10.77 7.54 33.68
CA ARG A 298 9.31 7.62 33.77
C ARG A 298 8.67 6.37 33.18
N TYR A 299 7.70 5.81 33.88
CA TYR A 299 6.96 4.64 33.42
C TYR A 299 5.72 5.05 32.62
N LEU A 300 5.55 4.46 31.44
CA LEU A 300 4.41 4.70 30.57
C LEU A 300 3.34 3.63 30.79
N GLU A 301 2.11 4.07 31.04
CA GLU A 301 0.92 3.22 31.14
C GLU A 301 0.48 2.70 29.77
N THR A 302 1.28 1.80 29.21
CA THR A 302 0.98 1.13 27.94
C THR A 302 1.54 -0.29 27.93
N ASN A 303 0.81 -1.19 27.26
CA ASN A 303 1.23 -2.56 27.00
C ASN A 303 2.18 -2.69 25.79
N ASP A 304 2.52 -1.57 25.13
CA ASP A 304 3.54 -1.57 24.08
C ASP A 304 4.95 -1.83 24.64
N ILE A 305 5.91 -2.21 23.81
CA ILE A 305 7.32 -2.37 24.20
C ILE A 305 8.12 -1.15 23.76
N THR A 306 8.36 -0.27 24.71
CA THR A 306 9.05 0.99 24.44
C THR A 306 10.03 1.30 25.57
N ALA A 307 11.25 1.63 25.18
CA ALA A 307 12.18 2.43 25.96
C ALA A 307 12.55 3.60 25.05
N ARG A 308 12.53 4.85 25.50
CA ARG A 308 12.99 5.98 24.68
C ARG A 308 13.37 7.18 25.50
N ARG A 309 14.37 7.93 25.05
CA ARG A 309 14.68 9.25 25.60
C ARG A 309 13.71 10.33 25.10
N SER A 310 13.21 11.13 26.03
CA SER A 310 12.44 12.36 25.79
C SER A 310 13.02 13.49 26.64
N GLY A 311 13.95 14.26 26.09
CA GLY A 311 14.68 15.28 26.84
C GLY A 311 15.56 14.66 27.93
N LYS A 312 15.34 15.06 29.19
CA LYS A 312 16.00 14.50 30.39
C LYS A 312 15.26 13.32 31.03
N VAL A 313 14.27 12.75 30.34
CA VAL A 313 13.47 11.64 30.87
C VAL A 313 13.62 10.44 29.95
N ILE A 314 14.02 9.29 30.49
CA ILE A 314 13.94 8.00 29.82
C ILE A 314 12.58 7.40 30.13
N GLN A 315 11.77 7.21 29.09
CA GLN A 315 10.43 6.64 29.19
C GLN A 315 10.51 5.13 28.96
N VAL A 316 9.93 4.34 29.86
CA VAL A 316 9.85 2.88 29.76
C VAL A 316 8.41 2.44 29.93
N SER A 317 7.87 1.62 29.04
CA SER A 317 6.50 1.12 29.18
C SER A 317 6.40 -0.09 30.10
N TYR A 318 5.25 -0.26 30.76
CA TYR A 318 4.94 -1.49 31.49
C TYR A 318 4.98 -2.73 30.60
N GLY A 319 4.60 -2.62 29.32
CA GLY A 319 4.73 -3.73 28.37
C GLY A 319 6.18 -4.21 28.16
N LEU A 320 7.17 -3.32 28.21
CA LEU A 320 8.60 -3.71 28.20
C LEU A 320 8.96 -4.46 29.49
N LEU A 321 8.54 -3.97 30.65
CA LEU A 321 8.80 -4.62 31.95
C LEU A 321 8.18 -6.02 32.02
N HIS A 322 6.95 -6.17 31.50
CA HIS A 322 6.26 -7.47 31.41
C HIS A 322 6.97 -8.46 30.51
N GLU A 323 7.47 -8.02 29.36
CA GLU A 323 8.19 -8.89 28.45
C GLU A 323 9.51 -9.38 29.05
N VAL A 324 10.24 -8.50 29.76
CA VAL A 324 11.45 -8.90 30.50
C VAL A 324 11.09 -9.95 31.56
N TYR A 325 10.01 -9.74 32.31
CA TYR A 325 9.51 -10.70 33.29
C TYR A 325 9.14 -12.05 32.63
N ALA A 326 8.28 -12.03 31.62
CA ALA A 326 7.81 -13.23 30.92
C ALA A 326 8.96 -14.04 30.31
N ARG A 327 9.96 -13.36 29.73
CA ARG A 327 11.16 -14.02 29.20
C ARG A 327 12.01 -14.63 30.31
N SER A 328 12.15 -13.95 31.44
CA SER A 328 12.87 -14.51 32.59
C SER A 328 12.21 -15.79 33.11
N MET A 329 10.88 -15.87 33.09
CA MET A 329 10.12 -17.07 33.45
C MET A 329 10.41 -18.22 32.49
N ARG A 330 10.33 -17.98 31.18
CA ARG A 330 10.64 -19.01 30.16
C ARG A 330 12.06 -19.53 30.24
N LEU A 331 13.03 -18.65 30.52
CA LEU A 331 14.42 -19.07 30.69
C LEU A 331 14.63 -19.91 31.94
N MET A 332 13.90 -19.59 33.01
CA MET A 332 13.89 -20.38 34.25
C MET A 332 13.26 -21.75 34.03
N GLU A 333 12.11 -21.81 33.37
CA GLU A 333 11.43 -23.07 32.97
C GLU A 333 12.32 -23.92 32.07
N ALA A 334 13.11 -23.30 31.19
CA ALA A 334 14.08 -23.99 30.34
C ALA A 334 15.40 -24.36 31.04
N GLY A 335 15.54 -24.14 32.35
CA GLY A 335 16.75 -24.45 33.12
C GLY A 335 17.97 -23.60 32.77
N LYS A 336 17.79 -22.48 32.05
CA LYS A 336 18.88 -21.59 31.64
C LYS A 336 19.24 -20.54 32.68
N VAL A 337 18.34 -20.27 33.62
CA VAL A 337 18.50 -19.32 34.72
C VAL A 337 17.86 -19.93 35.97
N THR A 338 18.56 -19.94 37.10
CA THR A 338 17.98 -20.43 38.35
C THR A 338 16.98 -19.41 38.95
N ALA A 339 16.12 -19.85 39.87
CA ALA A 339 15.17 -18.94 40.54
C ALA A 339 15.89 -17.77 41.25
N GLY A 340 17.05 -18.03 41.88
CA GLY A 340 17.88 -17.00 42.52
C GLY A 340 18.55 -16.04 41.52
N GLU A 341 18.89 -16.50 40.32
CA GLU A 341 19.49 -15.67 39.28
C GLU A 341 18.47 -14.85 38.49
N ARG A 342 17.18 -15.20 38.55
CA ARG A 342 16.11 -14.57 37.76
C ARG A 342 16.07 -13.05 37.93
N GLY A 343 16.15 -12.57 39.18
CA GLY A 343 16.16 -11.12 39.48
C GLY A 343 17.38 -10.42 38.87
N MET A 344 18.56 -11.01 38.98
CA MET A 344 19.78 -10.47 38.37
C MET A 344 19.74 -10.51 36.84
N TYR A 345 19.13 -11.53 36.25
CA TYR A 345 18.90 -11.57 34.80
C TYR A 345 17.98 -10.42 34.35
N GLN A 346 16.83 -10.23 35.01
CA GLN A 346 15.90 -9.14 34.71
C GLN A 346 16.61 -7.77 34.82
N ALA A 347 17.37 -7.57 35.91
CA ALA A 347 18.14 -6.37 36.16
C ALA A 347 19.21 -6.12 35.08
N ARG A 348 19.89 -7.16 34.58
CA ARG A 348 20.88 -7.03 33.50
C ARG A 348 20.24 -6.67 32.16
N VAL A 349 19.15 -7.34 31.78
CA VAL A 349 18.46 -7.05 30.51
C VAL A 349 17.92 -5.63 30.50
N LEU A 350 17.27 -5.19 31.59
CA LEU A 350 16.84 -3.79 31.74
C LEU A 350 18.03 -2.84 31.81
N GLY A 351 19.09 -3.23 32.51
CA GLY A 351 20.31 -2.45 32.61
C GLY A 351 20.90 -2.16 31.22
N LEU A 352 20.91 -3.14 30.32
CA LEU A 352 21.36 -2.97 28.93
C LEU A 352 20.45 -2.02 28.13
N VAL A 353 19.13 -2.12 28.31
CA VAL A 353 18.16 -1.19 27.69
C VAL A 353 18.38 0.24 28.21
N PHE A 354 18.47 0.43 29.53
CA PHE A 354 18.78 1.73 30.12
C PHE A 354 20.16 2.24 29.69
N GLY A 355 21.16 1.37 29.63
CA GLY A 355 22.52 1.73 29.21
C GLY A 355 22.55 2.30 27.80
N HIS A 356 21.75 1.73 26.89
CA HIS A 356 21.56 2.24 25.54
C HIS A 356 20.89 3.63 25.53
N GLU A 357 19.79 3.82 26.27
CA GLU A 357 19.11 5.11 26.35
C GLU A 357 19.95 6.20 27.04
N VAL A 358 20.72 5.83 28.07
CA VAL A 358 21.66 6.71 28.78
C VAL A 358 22.81 7.10 27.85
N ALA A 359 23.29 6.19 26.99
CA ALA A 359 24.28 6.51 25.98
C ALA A 359 23.73 7.57 24.99
N HIS A 360 22.48 7.45 24.55
CA HIS A 360 21.81 8.49 23.77
C HIS A 360 21.66 9.81 24.54
N ALA A 361 21.32 9.74 25.83
CA ALA A 361 21.25 10.93 26.69
C ALA A 361 22.59 11.66 26.80
N SER A 362 23.70 10.93 26.81
CA SER A 362 25.07 11.46 26.79
C SER A 362 25.52 12.01 25.42
N GLY A 363 24.64 12.02 24.41
CA GLY A 363 24.93 12.58 23.09
C GLY A 363 25.45 11.57 22.05
N MET A 364 25.44 10.27 22.35
CA MET A 364 25.72 9.24 21.35
C MET A 364 24.54 9.18 20.36
N LYS A 365 24.78 9.34 19.06
CA LYS A 365 23.72 9.29 18.03
C LYS A 365 23.68 7.94 17.31
N ALA A 366 24.82 7.29 17.15
CA ALA A 366 24.88 6.01 16.44
C ALA A 366 24.44 4.85 17.35
N GLU A 367 23.42 4.11 16.91
CA GLU A 367 22.82 2.98 17.65
C GLU A 367 23.85 1.94 18.12
N ARG A 368 24.75 1.51 17.23
CA ARG A 368 25.80 0.52 17.60
C ARG A 368 26.80 1.06 18.61
N ALA A 369 27.09 2.35 18.56
CA ALA A 369 27.98 2.98 19.52
C ALA A 369 27.26 3.15 20.87
N ALA A 370 25.95 3.44 20.85
CA ALA A 370 25.11 3.49 22.03
C ALA A 370 24.98 2.12 22.70
N ASP A 371 24.74 1.05 21.91
CA ASP A 371 24.78 -0.34 22.35
C ASP A 371 26.11 -0.70 23.04
N ALA A 372 27.23 -0.40 22.37
CA ALA A 372 28.56 -0.73 22.89
C ALA A 372 28.88 0.06 24.18
N LEU A 373 28.51 1.34 24.25
CA LEU A 373 28.66 2.13 25.47
C LEU A 373 27.74 1.60 26.57
N GLY A 374 26.48 1.30 26.27
CA GLY A 374 25.52 0.72 27.20
C GLY A 374 26.04 -0.56 27.84
N VAL A 375 26.59 -1.49 27.05
CA VAL A 375 27.23 -2.72 27.58
C VAL A 375 28.38 -2.38 28.54
N ARG A 376 29.27 -1.47 28.16
CA ARG A 376 30.41 -1.06 29.02
C ARG A 376 29.94 -0.44 30.32
N THR A 377 28.92 0.41 30.28
CA THR A 377 28.29 1.03 31.46
C THR A 377 27.71 -0.02 32.40
N VAL A 378 26.97 -0.99 31.88
CA VAL A 378 26.36 -2.04 32.72
C VAL A 378 27.44 -2.96 33.28
N TRP A 379 28.50 -3.26 32.52
CA TRP A 379 29.56 -4.17 32.98
C TRP A 379 30.54 -3.51 33.95
N SER A 380 30.54 -2.19 34.05
CA SER A 380 31.27 -1.46 35.11
C SER A 380 30.41 -1.18 36.34
N SER A 381 29.15 -1.62 36.36
CA SER A 381 28.24 -1.40 37.49
C SER A 381 28.05 -2.68 38.32
N LEU A 382 27.21 -2.61 39.35
CA LEU A 382 26.81 -3.76 40.15
C LEU A 382 26.06 -4.85 39.35
N LEU A 383 25.65 -4.54 38.11
CA LEU A 383 24.95 -5.47 37.23
C LEU A 383 25.90 -6.35 36.40
N LYS A 384 27.22 -6.20 36.55
CA LYS A 384 28.21 -7.02 35.84
C LYS A 384 27.88 -8.52 35.94
N PRO A 385 27.94 -9.28 34.84
CA PRO A 385 27.77 -10.73 34.88
C PRO A 385 28.96 -11.37 35.60
N GLN A 386 28.70 -12.47 36.30
CA GLN A 386 29.75 -13.20 37.02
C GLN A 386 30.61 -14.06 36.08
N ASN A 387 30.04 -14.45 34.93
CA ASN A 387 30.72 -15.29 33.95
C ASN A 387 30.21 -15.01 32.51
N GLN A 388 30.90 -15.61 31.52
CA GLN A 388 30.57 -15.42 30.11
C GLN A 388 29.20 -15.98 29.72
N ALA A 389 28.73 -17.05 30.38
CA ALA A 389 27.42 -17.63 30.09
C ALA A 389 26.28 -16.66 30.47
N GLN A 390 26.35 -16.07 31.67
CA GLN A 390 25.43 -15.02 32.11
C GLN A 390 25.47 -13.80 31.18
N ALA A 391 26.67 -13.41 30.72
CA ALA A 391 26.83 -12.33 29.76
C ALA A 391 26.10 -12.64 28.43
N GLU A 392 26.35 -13.82 27.88
CA GLU A 392 25.77 -14.26 26.61
C GLU A 392 24.24 -14.33 26.65
N VAL A 393 23.68 -14.88 27.74
CA VAL A 393 22.23 -14.95 27.95
C VAL A 393 21.64 -13.54 28.00
N ALA A 394 22.22 -12.62 28.78
CA ALA A 394 21.73 -11.25 28.89
C ALA A 394 21.77 -10.51 27.53
N LEU A 395 22.89 -10.56 26.81
CA LEU A 395 23.05 -9.89 25.52
C LEU A 395 22.07 -10.41 24.47
N LYS A 396 21.94 -11.74 24.35
CA LYS A 396 21.02 -12.37 23.40
C LYS A 396 19.58 -12.02 23.72
N SER A 397 19.19 -12.10 24.99
CA SER A 397 17.82 -11.80 25.41
C SER A 397 17.44 -10.33 25.22
N THR A 398 18.37 -9.39 25.41
CA THR A 398 18.13 -7.96 25.12
C THR A 398 17.83 -7.72 23.65
N ILE A 399 18.50 -8.41 22.73
CA ILE A 399 18.21 -8.29 21.29
C ILE A 399 16.84 -8.90 20.96
N GLU A 400 16.59 -10.12 21.44
CA GLU A 400 15.34 -10.82 21.16
C GLU A 400 14.11 -10.09 21.72
N LEU A 401 14.27 -9.31 22.79
CA LEU A 401 13.22 -8.49 23.41
C LEU A 401 12.50 -7.61 22.38
N PHE A 402 13.27 -7.03 21.46
CA PHE A 402 12.77 -6.15 20.42
C PHE A 402 12.47 -6.90 19.12
N GLU A 403 13.25 -7.93 18.78
CA GLU A 403 13.11 -8.64 17.50
C GLU A 403 12.01 -9.69 17.44
N GLN A 404 11.72 -10.34 18.57
CA GLN A 404 10.72 -11.39 18.67
C GLN A 404 9.83 -11.14 19.89
N PRO A 405 9.10 -10.01 19.90
CA PRO A 405 8.19 -9.68 20.98
C PRO A 405 7.18 -10.83 21.21
N THR A 406 6.91 -11.21 22.46
CA THR A 406 5.92 -12.28 22.74
C THR A 406 4.58 -11.94 22.08
N GLY A 407 4.04 -12.89 21.31
CA GLY A 407 2.77 -12.72 20.58
C GLY A 407 2.90 -12.10 19.17
N ALA A 408 4.10 -11.73 18.74
CA ALA A 408 4.31 -11.21 17.39
C ALA A 408 4.18 -12.32 16.33
N LYS A 409 3.39 -12.06 15.27
CA LYS A 409 3.25 -12.99 14.14
C LYS A 409 4.51 -12.98 13.29
N ALA A 410 4.77 -14.08 12.58
CA ALA A 410 5.95 -14.22 11.71
C ALA A 410 6.10 -13.08 10.68
N PHE A 411 4.99 -12.54 10.18
CA PHE A 411 5.00 -11.43 9.22
C PHE A 411 5.37 -10.08 9.84
N ASP A 412 4.89 -9.77 11.04
CA ASP A 412 5.25 -8.54 11.75
C ASP A 412 6.76 -8.53 12.08
N ASN A 413 7.29 -9.71 12.45
CA ASN A 413 8.72 -9.92 12.66
C ASN A 413 9.54 -9.69 11.38
N LEU A 414 9.00 -10.02 10.19
CA LEU A 414 9.69 -9.80 8.92
C LEU A 414 9.82 -8.31 8.60
N LEU A 415 8.72 -7.55 8.67
CA LEU A 415 8.74 -6.11 8.43
C LEU A 415 9.60 -5.38 9.46
N TYR A 416 9.54 -5.82 10.71
CA TYR A 416 10.37 -5.31 11.79
C TYR A 416 11.87 -5.52 11.52
N ARG A 417 12.25 -6.73 11.09
CA ARG A 417 13.63 -7.05 10.71
C ARG A 417 14.12 -6.17 9.56
N ILE A 418 13.27 -5.89 8.56
CA ILE A 418 13.65 -5.01 7.44
C ILE A 418 13.88 -3.58 7.93
N LYS A 419 12.95 -3.02 8.73
CA LYS A 419 13.11 -1.67 9.30
C LYS A 419 14.37 -1.56 10.17
N ASN A 420 14.58 -2.54 11.05
CA ASN A 420 15.74 -2.56 11.93
C ASN A 420 17.05 -2.88 11.23
N PHE A 421 17.02 -3.56 10.07
CA PHE A 421 18.23 -3.86 9.33
C PHE A 421 18.98 -2.60 8.91
N PHE A 422 18.27 -1.55 8.46
CA PHE A 422 18.91 -0.30 8.10
C PHE A 422 19.45 0.48 9.30
N ARG A 423 18.79 0.39 10.46
CA ARG A 423 19.13 1.15 11.66
C ARG A 423 20.20 0.46 12.53
N TYR A 424 20.06 -0.85 12.74
CA TYR A 424 20.89 -1.66 13.64
C TYR A 424 21.80 -2.66 12.90
N GLY A 425 21.47 -2.99 11.65
CA GLY A 425 22.04 -4.11 10.90
C GLY A 425 21.34 -5.43 11.22
N THR A 426 21.99 -6.55 10.89
CA THR A 426 21.43 -7.86 11.21
C THR A 426 21.44 -8.11 12.73
N PRO A 427 20.47 -8.89 13.26
CA PRO A 427 20.47 -9.35 14.64
C PRO A 427 21.81 -9.95 15.10
N ARG A 428 22.37 -10.80 14.24
CA ARG A 428 23.65 -11.47 14.48
C ARG A 428 24.80 -10.47 14.54
N GLY A 429 24.85 -9.51 13.61
CA GLY A 429 25.88 -8.47 13.61
C GLY A 429 25.78 -7.55 14.82
N ARG A 430 24.56 -7.22 15.27
CA ARG A 430 24.33 -6.47 16.52
C ARG A 430 24.82 -7.27 17.74
N LEU A 431 24.48 -8.55 17.83
CA LEU A 431 24.93 -9.43 18.92
C LEU A 431 26.46 -9.55 18.95
N GLU A 432 27.10 -9.71 17.80
CA GLU A 432 28.56 -9.74 17.70
C GLU A 432 29.20 -8.42 18.18
N ALA A 433 28.61 -7.27 17.84
CA ALA A 433 29.07 -5.98 18.35
C ALA A 433 28.93 -5.86 19.87
N LEU A 434 27.80 -6.28 20.44
CA LEU A 434 27.59 -6.33 21.90
C LEU A 434 28.61 -7.26 22.59
N ARG A 435 28.85 -8.46 22.03
CA ARG A 435 29.84 -9.42 22.56
C ARG A 435 31.25 -8.83 22.56
N ARG A 436 31.63 -8.11 21.49
CA ARG A 436 32.93 -7.41 21.44
C ARG A 436 33.02 -6.35 22.54
N ALA A 437 31.96 -5.55 22.72
CA ALA A 437 31.91 -4.54 23.76
C ALA A 437 32.02 -5.15 25.17
N ALA A 438 31.31 -6.25 25.43
CA ALA A 438 31.39 -6.99 26.69
C ALA A 438 32.79 -7.56 26.98
N LYS A 439 33.56 -7.92 25.95
CA LYS A 439 34.96 -8.35 26.05
C LYS A 439 35.95 -7.18 26.13
N GLY A 440 35.48 -5.94 26.17
CA GLY A 440 36.33 -4.75 26.15
C GLY A 440 37.06 -4.53 24.80
N GLN A 441 36.68 -5.27 23.76
CA GLN A 441 37.32 -5.13 22.45
C GLN A 441 36.92 -3.80 21.80
N PRO A 442 37.86 -3.11 21.12
CA PRO A 442 37.54 -1.88 20.40
C PRO A 442 36.56 -2.16 19.27
N ASP A 443 35.67 -1.21 18.98
CA ASP A 443 34.86 -1.22 17.77
C ASP A 443 35.81 -1.13 16.55
N PRO A 444 35.71 -2.03 15.55
CA PRO A 444 36.52 -1.95 14.33
C PRO A 444 36.49 -0.59 13.64
N LEU A 445 35.39 0.16 13.80
CA LEU A 445 35.22 1.50 13.22
C LEU A 445 35.54 2.63 14.20
N GLN A 446 36.02 2.35 15.42
CA GLN A 446 36.22 3.35 16.47
C GLN A 446 37.07 4.54 16.00
N ARG A 447 38.16 4.29 15.27
CA ARG A 447 39.06 5.33 14.76
C ARG A 447 38.43 6.27 13.74
N PHE A 448 37.33 5.84 13.11
CA PHE A 448 36.58 6.60 12.12
C PHE A 448 35.33 7.26 12.71
N ARG A 449 35.05 7.05 14.00
CA ARG A 449 33.88 7.63 14.65
C ARG A 449 34.18 9.03 15.16
N ARG A 450 33.17 9.88 15.05
CA ARG A 450 33.13 11.19 15.70
C ARG A 450 32.86 11.04 17.20
N GLY A 451 32.97 12.15 17.92
CA GLY A 451 32.58 12.25 19.32
C GLY A 451 31.10 11.92 19.59
N ASP A 452 30.20 11.99 18.61
CA ASP A 452 28.79 11.55 18.78
C ASP A 452 28.55 10.09 18.37
N GLY A 453 29.63 9.33 18.12
CA GLY A 453 29.59 7.94 17.69
C GLY A 453 29.26 7.74 16.22
N THR A 454 28.89 8.78 15.45
CA THR A 454 28.63 8.63 14.01
C THR A 454 29.92 8.36 13.24
N VAL A 455 29.85 7.62 12.13
CA VAL A 455 31.02 7.25 11.32
C VAL A 455 31.32 8.35 10.29
N GLU A 456 32.57 8.77 10.20
CA GLU A 456 33.08 9.64 9.14
C GLU A 456 33.32 8.83 7.86
N TRP A 457 32.25 8.57 7.11
CA TRP A 457 32.32 7.74 5.89
C TRP A 457 33.36 8.23 4.86
N LYS A 458 33.63 9.53 4.79
CA LYS A 458 34.71 10.07 3.94
C LYS A 458 36.10 9.57 4.36
N LYS A 459 36.39 9.49 5.66
CA LYS A 459 37.65 8.93 6.18
C LYS A 459 37.72 7.42 6.00
N VAL A 460 36.61 6.72 6.27
CA VAL A 460 36.51 5.27 6.00
C VAL A 460 36.79 4.99 4.54
N ALA A 461 36.15 5.72 3.63
CA ALA A 461 36.35 5.60 2.19
C ALA A 461 37.79 5.92 1.80
N ALA A 462 38.39 7.01 2.29
CA ALA A 462 39.79 7.34 1.97
C ALA A 462 40.79 6.25 2.40
N GLU A 463 40.63 5.68 3.61
CA GLU A 463 41.54 4.65 4.12
C GLU A 463 41.23 3.24 3.60
N ARG A 464 39.97 2.94 3.23
CA ARG A 464 39.55 1.61 2.75
C ARG A 464 39.30 1.51 1.25
N ALA A 465 39.20 2.61 0.50
CA ALA A 465 39.04 2.58 -0.97
C ALA A 465 40.17 1.79 -1.64
N ALA A 466 41.37 1.80 -1.08
CA ALA A 466 42.50 1.01 -1.56
C ALA A 466 42.39 -0.51 -1.27
N ARG A 467 41.52 -0.97 -0.36
CA ARG A 467 41.39 -2.40 0.02
C ARG A 467 40.00 -3.02 -0.16
N GLU A 468 38.92 -2.24 -0.17
CA GLU A 468 37.53 -2.72 -0.11
C GLU A 468 36.60 -2.11 -1.17
N ALA A 469 37.08 -1.29 -2.12
CA ALA A 469 36.23 -0.78 -3.22
C ALA A 469 35.50 -1.91 -3.98
N ALA A 470 36.11 -3.10 -4.05
CA ALA A 470 35.48 -4.29 -4.61
C ALA A 470 34.32 -4.84 -3.75
N GLY A 471 34.34 -4.68 -2.42
CA GLY A 471 33.35 -5.26 -1.50
C GLY A 471 32.05 -4.45 -1.40
N VAL A 472 32.16 -3.12 -1.35
CA VAL A 472 30.98 -2.23 -1.30
C VAL A 472 30.26 -2.22 -2.65
N ALA A 473 31.01 -2.20 -3.76
CA ALA A 473 30.44 -2.34 -5.10
C ALA A 473 29.75 -3.71 -5.27
N LYS A 474 30.37 -4.80 -4.85
CA LYS A 474 29.76 -6.14 -4.88
C LYS A 474 28.52 -6.25 -3.99
N PHE A 475 28.50 -5.61 -2.82
CA PHE A 475 27.33 -5.62 -1.94
C PHE A 475 26.17 -4.80 -2.50
N GLY A 476 26.44 -3.60 -3.03
CA GLY A 476 25.45 -2.80 -3.73
C GLY A 476 24.88 -3.52 -4.96
N LEU A 477 25.76 -4.13 -5.76
CA LEU A 477 25.38 -4.95 -6.92
C LEU A 477 24.57 -6.19 -6.51
N ALA A 478 24.92 -6.87 -5.41
CA ALA A 478 24.17 -8.04 -4.95
C ALA A 478 22.76 -7.67 -4.48
N LEU A 479 22.58 -6.51 -3.83
CA LEU A 479 21.25 -6.00 -3.47
C LEU A 479 20.44 -5.62 -4.71
N PHE A 480 21.07 -4.97 -5.69
CA PHE A 480 20.45 -4.66 -6.97
C PHE A 480 20.00 -5.93 -7.73
N LEU A 481 20.90 -6.91 -7.88
CA LEU A 481 20.61 -8.17 -8.57
C LEU A 481 19.52 -8.98 -7.89
N LYS A 482 19.45 -8.93 -6.55
CA LYS A 482 18.39 -9.60 -5.81
C LYS A 482 17.01 -8.98 -6.10
N GLU A 483 16.89 -7.65 -6.07
CA GLU A 483 15.63 -6.99 -6.41
C GLU A 483 15.26 -7.21 -7.88
N LEU A 484 16.24 -7.13 -8.79
CA LEU A 484 16.04 -7.44 -10.21
C LEU A 484 15.51 -8.89 -10.40
N ALA A 485 16.06 -9.87 -9.68
CA ALA A 485 15.61 -11.26 -9.75
C ALA A 485 14.16 -11.43 -9.24
N ILE A 486 13.77 -10.73 -8.17
CA ILE A 486 12.39 -10.76 -7.66
C ILE A 486 11.43 -10.15 -8.68
N VAL A 487 11.81 -9.01 -9.27
CA VAL A 487 11.01 -8.31 -10.28
C VAL A 487 10.85 -9.19 -11.54
N ALA A 488 11.94 -9.79 -12.02
CA ALA A 488 11.93 -10.70 -13.16
C ALA A 488 11.10 -11.97 -12.91
N GLN A 489 11.20 -12.57 -11.71
CA GLN A 489 10.41 -13.74 -11.33
C GLN A 489 8.91 -13.45 -11.30
N THR A 490 8.50 -12.25 -10.90
CA THR A 490 7.09 -11.90 -10.84
C THR A 490 6.44 -11.69 -12.21
N GLY A 491 7.22 -11.34 -13.25
CA GLY A 491 6.70 -11.07 -14.60
C GLY A 491 5.70 -9.90 -14.68
N ASP A 492 5.52 -9.15 -13.59
CA ASP A 492 4.56 -8.07 -13.47
C ASP A 492 5.14 -6.82 -14.13
N LYS A 493 4.53 -6.43 -15.25
CA LYS A 493 4.95 -5.27 -16.05
C LYS A 493 5.01 -3.98 -15.22
N ALA A 494 4.05 -3.74 -14.32
CA ALA A 494 4.04 -2.52 -13.51
C ALA A 494 5.22 -2.48 -12.52
N ARG A 495 5.62 -3.65 -12.02
CA ARG A 495 6.74 -3.81 -11.10
C ARG A 495 8.09 -3.69 -11.80
N ILE A 496 8.16 -4.15 -13.05
CA ILE A 496 9.31 -3.94 -13.93
C ILE A 496 9.46 -2.44 -14.21
N GLU A 497 8.39 -1.77 -14.64
CA GLU A 497 8.41 -0.33 -14.93
C GLU A 497 8.79 0.51 -13.70
N GLU A 498 8.22 0.24 -12.51
CA GLU A 498 8.57 0.93 -11.27
C GLU A 498 10.04 0.73 -10.86
N PHE A 499 10.57 -0.49 -11.03
CA PHE A 499 11.99 -0.76 -10.77
C PHE A 499 12.89 0.04 -11.73
N PHE A 500 12.59 0.02 -13.02
CA PHE A 500 13.37 0.74 -14.02
C PHE A 500 13.28 2.27 -13.87
N ASP A 501 12.11 2.82 -13.52
CA ASP A 501 11.94 4.24 -13.18
C ASP A 501 12.76 4.64 -11.96
N TYR A 502 12.82 3.78 -10.94
CA TYR A 502 13.64 4.02 -9.77
C TYR A 502 15.13 4.02 -10.12
N VAL A 503 15.59 3.08 -10.95
CA VAL A 503 17.00 3.00 -11.39
C VAL A 503 17.35 4.18 -12.30
N LEU A 504 16.44 4.63 -13.17
CA LEU A 504 16.60 5.82 -14.02
C LEU A 504 16.80 7.11 -13.21
N SER A 505 16.27 7.17 -11.98
CA SER A 505 16.47 8.31 -11.08
C SER A 505 17.84 8.31 -10.37
N THR A 506 18.68 7.31 -10.63
CA THR A 506 20.03 7.18 -10.08
C THR A 506 21.09 7.31 -11.19
N ASP A 507 22.34 7.60 -10.84
CA ASP A 507 23.45 7.63 -11.80
C ASP A 507 23.86 6.23 -12.33
N PHE A 508 23.06 5.18 -12.06
CA PHE A 508 23.39 3.80 -12.42
C PHE A 508 23.71 3.64 -13.91
N TYR A 509 22.84 4.11 -14.81
CA TYR A 509 23.03 4.03 -16.28
C TYR A 509 24.19 4.88 -16.82
N LYS A 510 24.65 5.86 -16.04
CA LYS A 510 25.80 6.69 -16.42
C LYS A 510 27.11 5.97 -16.15
N HIS A 511 27.10 5.00 -15.24
CA HIS A 511 28.30 4.34 -14.71
C HIS A 511 28.40 2.84 -15.02
N TYR A 512 27.28 2.19 -15.39
CA TYR A 512 27.16 0.78 -15.74
C TYR A 512 26.20 0.64 -16.94
#